data_AF-A0A9P6YVC2-F1
#
_entry.id   AF-A0A9P6YVC2-F1
#
_cell.length_a   1.000
_cell.length_b   1.000
_cell.length_c   1.000
_cell.angle_alpha   90.00
_cell.angle_beta   90.00
_cell.angle_gamma   90.00
#
_symmetry.space_group_name_H-M   'P 1'
#
loop_
_entity.id
_entity.type
_entity.pdbx_description
1 polymer ?
#
loop_
_entity_poly.entity_id
_entity_poly.type
_entity_poly.pdbx_seq_one_letter_code
_entity_poly.pdbx_strand_id
1 'polypeptide(L)'
;MPIRVVQRCSQKLSEHYYRYGQLIASRTNLLLLLSFSFISYFSLPVIKRQFSLPSIHLASLDGQCWQSSPHVQFDNSTASFNYNIQQIRLSHIDRPITFDLVQQAHEIYSNIIASEALFQICHQQDDQCLVQAPPLFKDEQDWKKHSSYTNVQKYESHPFSIYANISFNQQGDYLKADAILLSFVLKQQPDTFIIWNNIIEKIQQEFDMVHVQQEPWRKSHWYYNTLDTPSYILQYKFKLFPYDVSSRVQLLVIAYIVIFYFVSIAFSRSNLIKSGYTFGLAAVFLSIACFTTTWGIFDKLGITLNDVSWPLLLLTVNIACLENVFLLTNAVLDAGCDMIVKEKISRGLCTYIE
;
A
#
# COMPACT_ATOMS: atom_id res chain seq x y z
N MET A 1 20.20 -28.62 -45.53
CA MET A 1 19.76 -29.64 -44.55
C MET A 1 19.26 -29.15 -43.17
N PRO A 2 19.08 -27.84 -42.86
CA PRO A 2 18.53 -27.44 -41.54
C PRO A 2 17.01 -27.64 -41.43
N ILE A 3 16.27 -27.50 -42.53
CA ILE A 3 14.79 -27.59 -42.56
C ILE A 3 14.27 -28.98 -42.14
N ARG A 4 14.96 -30.06 -42.56
CA ARG A 4 14.58 -31.44 -42.18
C ARG A 4 14.86 -31.76 -40.71
N VAL A 5 15.84 -31.09 -40.10
CA VAL A 5 16.16 -31.26 -38.66
C VAL A 5 15.12 -30.53 -37.82
N VAL A 6 14.74 -29.31 -38.22
CA VAL A 6 13.65 -28.55 -37.59
C VAL A 6 12.32 -29.31 -37.68
N GLN A 7 11.98 -29.88 -38.84
CA GLN A 7 10.77 -30.70 -39.01
C GLN A 7 10.76 -31.95 -38.11
N ARG A 8 11.90 -32.64 -37.97
CA ARG A 8 12.01 -33.81 -37.08
C ARG A 8 11.93 -33.45 -35.60
N CYS A 9 12.51 -32.31 -35.20
CA CYS A 9 12.41 -31.82 -33.82
C CYS A 9 10.99 -31.36 -33.50
N SER A 10 10.34 -30.62 -34.41
CA SER A 10 8.94 -30.21 -34.30
C SER A 10 8.02 -31.42 -34.15
N GLN A 11 8.16 -32.46 -34.98
CA GLN A 11 7.36 -33.70 -34.86
C GLN A 11 7.55 -34.43 -33.52
N LYS A 12 8.78 -34.47 -32.98
CA LYS A 12 9.04 -35.09 -31.67
C LYS A 12 8.47 -34.27 -30.52
N LEU A 13 8.58 -32.95 -30.59
CA LEU A 13 7.99 -32.04 -29.62
C LEU A 13 6.46 -32.14 -29.66
N SER A 14 5.87 -32.10 -30.85
CA SER A 14 4.42 -32.15 -31.05
C SER A 14 3.82 -33.46 -30.52
N GLU A 15 4.48 -34.61 -30.75
CA GLU A 15 4.08 -35.89 -30.17
C GLU A 15 4.19 -35.90 -28.63
N HIS A 16 5.25 -35.30 -28.08
CA HIS A 16 5.43 -35.20 -26.63
C HIS A 16 4.34 -34.34 -25.97
N TYR A 17 4.06 -33.17 -26.55
CA TYR A 17 3.06 -32.24 -26.03
C TYR A 17 1.63 -32.74 -26.23
N TYR A 18 1.37 -33.52 -27.28
CA TYR A 18 0.11 -34.24 -27.44
C TYR A 18 -0.12 -35.24 -26.30
N ARG A 19 0.87 -36.08 -25.98
CA ARG A 19 0.79 -37.02 -24.84
C ARG A 19 0.66 -36.27 -23.51
N TYR A 20 1.39 -35.17 -23.34
CA TYR A 20 1.32 -34.32 -22.16
C TYR A 20 -0.08 -33.70 -21.99
N GLY A 21 -0.68 -33.21 -23.07
CA GLY A 21 -2.06 -32.70 -23.08
C GLY A 21 -3.08 -33.75 -22.65
N GLN A 22 -2.95 -34.99 -23.13
CA GLN A 22 -3.83 -36.09 -22.73
C GLN A 22 -3.71 -36.40 -21.23
N LEU A 23 -2.48 -36.40 -20.71
CA LEU A 23 -2.21 -36.62 -19.28
C LEU A 23 -2.82 -35.50 -18.42
N ILE A 24 -2.60 -34.22 -18.78
CA ILE A 24 -3.18 -33.08 -18.05
C ILE A 24 -4.70 -33.15 -18.06
N ALA A 25 -5.31 -33.36 -19.23
CA ALA A 25 -6.76 -33.41 -19.37
C ALA A 25 -7.39 -34.63 -18.66
N SER A 26 -6.60 -35.68 -18.35
CA SER A 26 -7.05 -36.84 -17.58
C SER A 26 -7.00 -36.63 -16.06
N ARG A 27 -6.13 -35.74 -15.55
CA ARG A 27 -5.86 -35.54 -14.12
C ARG A 27 -5.89 -34.06 -13.71
N THR A 28 -6.86 -33.31 -14.23
CA THR A 28 -6.98 -31.86 -14.04
C THR A 28 -6.99 -31.44 -12.57
N ASN A 29 -7.78 -32.11 -11.72
CA ASN A 29 -7.92 -31.75 -10.31
C ASN A 29 -6.60 -31.92 -9.53
N LEU A 30 -5.86 -32.98 -9.81
CA LEU A 30 -4.58 -33.25 -9.14
C LEU A 30 -3.53 -32.20 -9.54
N LEU A 31 -3.49 -31.85 -10.83
CA LEU A 31 -2.59 -30.82 -11.35
C LEU A 31 -2.92 -29.45 -10.76
N LEU A 32 -4.21 -29.09 -10.69
CA LEU A 32 -4.64 -27.85 -10.05
C LEU A 32 -4.20 -27.80 -8.59
N LEU A 33 -4.44 -28.86 -7.81
CA LEU A 33 -4.06 -28.90 -6.39
C LEU A 33 -2.55 -28.73 -6.19
N LEU A 34 -1.73 -29.40 -7.00
CA LEU A 34 -0.27 -29.24 -6.96
C LEU A 34 0.16 -27.82 -7.35
N SER A 35 -0.42 -27.25 -8.40
CA SER A 35 -0.11 -25.88 -8.81
C SER A 35 -0.49 -24.86 -7.74
N PHE A 36 -1.65 -24.99 -7.11
CA PHE A 36 -2.08 -24.10 -6.04
C PHE A 36 -1.16 -24.24 -4.82
N SER A 37 -0.79 -25.46 -4.43
CA SER A 37 0.13 -25.70 -3.32
C SER A 37 1.50 -25.05 -3.56
N PHE A 38 2.03 -25.18 -4.79
CA PHE A 38 3.28 -24.55 -5.19
C PHE A 38 3.18 -23.02 -5.18
N ILE A 39 2.11 -22.47 -5.77
CA ILE A 39 1.87 -21.03 -5.79
C ILE A 39 1.79 -20.48 -4.37
N SER A 40 1.00 -21.10 -3.50
CA SER A 40 0.86 -20.67 -2.11
C SER A 40 2.19 -20.74 -1.36
N TYR A 41 2.98 -21.80 -1.54
CA TYR A 41 4.25 -21.94 -0.81
C TYR A 41 5.28 -20.84 -1.15
N PHE A 42 5.34 -20.38 -2.40
CA PHE A 42 6.27 -19.33 -2.82
C PHE A 42 5.72 -17.90 -2.71
N SER A 43 4.43 -17.68 -2.95
CA SER A 43 3.83 -16.33 -2.93
C SER A 43 3.54 -15.81 -1.53
N LEU A 44 3.19 -16.67 -0.58
CA LEU A 44 2.71 -16.28 0.75
C LEU A 44 3.77 -15.51 1.58
N PRO A 45 5.07 -15.87 1.56
CA PRO A 45 6.12 -15.08 2.22
C PRO A 45 6.24 -13.65 1.67
N VAL A 46 6.15 -13.49 0.34
CA VAL A 46 6.23 -12.18 -0.32
C VAL A 46 5.07 -11.29 0.10
N ILE A 47 3.86 -11.85 0.07
CA ILE A 47 2.63 -11.17 0.48
C ILE A 47 2.75 -10.73 1.95
N LYS A 48 3.17 -11.63 2.86
CA LYS A 48 3.36 -11.32 4.28
C LYS A 48 4.39 -10.21 4.51
N ARG A 49 5.52 -10.22 3.80
CA ARG A 49 6.57 -9.22 3.95
C ARG A 49 6.10 -7.82 3.57
N GLN A 50 5.25 -7.72 2.55
CA GLN A 50 4.68 -6.45 2.10
C GLN A 50 3.64 -5.90 3.09
N PHE A 51 2.93 -6.77 3.81
CA PHE A 51 2.06 -6.37 4.93
C PHE A 51 2.82 -6.05 6.23
N SER A 52 4.03 -6.59 6.42
CA SER A 52 4.84 -6.40 7.63
C SER A 52 5.82 -5.23 7.58
N LEU A 53 5.94 -4.51 6.47
CA LEU A 53 6.78 -3.31 6.34
C LEU A 53 6.01 -2.08 6.86
N PRO A 54 6.27 -1.59 8.09
CA PRO A 54 5.43 -0.59 8.73
C PRO A 54 5.83 0.85 8.41
N SER A 55 6.81 1.12 7.54
CA SER A 55 7.47 2.44 7.56
C SER A 55 6.90 3.47 6.57
N ILE A 56 6.53 3.08 5.36
CA ILE A 56 6.10 4.04 4.32
C ILE A 56 4.58 4.22 4.31
N HIS A 57 3.84 3.13 4.53
CA HIS A 57 2.37 3.18 4.54
C HIS A 57 1.81 3.88 5.80
N LEU A 58 2.40 3.65 6.99
CA LEU A 58 1.97 4.36 8.21
C LEU A 58 2.28 5.87 8.14
N ALA A 59 3.44 6.26 7.61
CA ALA A 59 3.79 7.67 7.40
C ALA A 59 2.75 8.40 6.52
N SER A 60 2.23 7.74 5.47
CA SER A 60 1.16 8.29 4.63
C SER A 60 -0.23 8.26 5.26
N LEU A 61 -0.44 7.43 6.28
CA LEU A 61 -1.70 7.28 7.03
C LEU A 61 -1.78 8.34 8.13
N ASP A 62 -0.70 8.46 8.92
CA ASP A 62 -0.54 9.45 10.00
C ASP A 62 -0.55 10.87 9.42
N GLY A 63 -0.01 11.01 8.20
CA GLY A 63 -0.08 12.21 7.36
C GLY A 63 -1.47 12.70 6.98
N GLN A 64 -2.55 12.03 7.40
CA GLN A 64 -3.93 12.38 7.10
C GLN A 64 -4.75 12.75 8.35
N CYS A 65 -4.23 12.47 9.55
CA CYS A 65 -4.93 12.76 10.81
C CYS A 65 -5.31 14.24 10.93
N TRP A 66 -4.46 15.15 10.44
CA TRP A 66 -4.72 16.59 10.43
C TRP A 66 -5.97 17.00 9.64
N GLN A 67 -6.43 16.20 8.67
CA GLN A 67 -7.65 16.49 7.90
C GLN A 67 -8.92 16.39 8.74
N SER A 68 -8.88 15.61 9.81
CA SER A 68 -9.99 15.47 10.76
C SER A 68 -10.08 16.66 11.71
N SER A 69 -9.18 17.63 11.59
CA SER A 69 -9.18 18.81 12.42
C SER A 69 -10.29 19.79 12.05
N PRO A 70 -11.00 20.36 13.04
CA PRO A 70 -12.01 21.38 12.79
C PRO A 70 -11.40 22.65 12.17
N HIS A 71 -10.11 22.91 12.39
CA HIS A 71 -9.40 24.08 11.87
C HIS A 71 -9.03 23.98 10.39
N VAL A 72 -9.24 22.80 9.78
CA VAL A 72 -8.87 22.49 8.39
C VAL A 72 -10.12 22.44 7.49
N GLN A 73 -11.30 22.77 8.01
CA GLN A 73 -12.49 22.94 7.19
C GLN A 73 -12.28 24.13 6.24
N PHE A 74 -11.84 23.83 5.01
CA PHE A 74 -11.65 24.79 3.94
C PHE A 74 -13.00 25.39 3.57
N ASP A 75 -13.23 26.64 3.96
CA ASP A 75 -14.23 27.46 3.31
C ASP A 75 -13.84 27.57 1.82
N ASN A 76 -14.75 27.13 0.93
CA ASN A 76 -14.59 27.07 -0.52
C ASN A 76 -14.33 28.44 -1.20
N SER A 77 -14.14 29.52 -0.43
CA SER A 77 -14.27 30.90 -0.89
C SER A 77 -12.96 31.69 -0.95
N THR A 78 -11.81 31.19 -0.51
CA THR A 78 -10.54 31.96 -0.60
C THR A 78 -9.35 31.13 -1.04
N ALA A 79 -8.47 31.79 -1.80
CA ALA A 79 -7.36 31.23 -2.57
C ALA A 79 -6.50 30.23 -1.78
N SER A 80 -6.01 29.21 -2.49
CA SER A 80 -5.11 28.18 -2.00
C SER A 80 -3.88 28.79 -1.33
N PHE A 81 -3.86 28.85 0.00
CA PHE A 81 -2.63 29.09 0.72
C PHE A 81 -1.75 27.85 0.57
N ASN A 82 -0.53 28.06 0.08
CA ASN A 82 0.51 27.05 0.03
C ASN A 82 1.02 26.86 1.47
N TYR A 83 0.46 25.89 2.20
CA TYR A 83 0.92 25.50 3.54
C TYR A 83 1.75 24.21 3.45
N ASN A 84 2.72 24.05 4.35
CA ASN A 84 3.39 22.77 4.55
C ASN A 84 3.06 22.27 5.96
N ILE A 85 2.68 21.00 6.09
CA ILE A 85 2.36 20.41 7.38
C ILE A 85 3.52 19.53 7.79
N GLN A 86 4.16 19.91 8.89
CA GLN A 86 5.19 19.11 9.53
C GLN A 86 4.57 18.38 10.71
N GLN A 87 4.73 17.07 10.77
CA GLN A 87 4.26 16.30 11.91
C GLN A 87 5.41 15.59 12.61
N ILE A 88 5.32 15.52 13.93
CA ILE A 88 6.20 14.71 14.78
C ILE A 88 5.35 13.59 15.34
N ARG A 89 5.72 12.35 15.02
CA ARG A 89 5.08 11.16 15.55
C ARG A 89 5.85 10.64 16.76
N LEU A 90 5.20 10.52 17.90
CA LEU A 90 5.72 9.96 19.14
C LEU A 90 5.04 8.62 19.43
N SER A 91 5.82 7.55 19.60
CA SER A 91 5.25 6.21 19.86
C SER A 91 6.17 5.31 20.67
N HIS A 92 5.60 4.25 21.22
CA HIS A 92 6.35 3.09 21.72
C HIS A 92 6.42 2.00 20.64
N ILE A 93 7.41 1.10 20.73
CA ILE A 93 7.57 0.01 19.73
C ILE A 93 6.43 -1.01 19.82
N ASP A 94 6.12 -1.50 21.03
CA ASP A 94 5.24 -2.67 21.23
C ASP A 94 4.08 -2.43 22.21
N ARG A 95 3.81 -1.18 22.58
CA ARG A 95 2.75 -0.85 23.55
C ARG A 95 1.94 0.38 23.13
N PRO A 96 0.65 0.47 23.52
CA PRO A 96 -0.14 1.68 23.29
C PRO A 96 0.42 2.87 24.08
N ILE A 97 -0.01 4.06 23.70
CA ILE A 97 0.36 5.34 24.34
C ILE A 97 0.04 5.28 25.84
N THR A 98 0.99 5.73 26.67
CA THR A 98 0.80 5.94 28.10
C THR A 98 0.64 7.42 28.42
N PHE A 99 0.07 7.73 29.60
CA PHE A 99 -0.08 9.11 30.06
C PHE A 99 1.27 9.85 30.15
N ASP A 100 2.34 9.16 30.58
CA ASP A 100 3.70 9.72 30.60
C ASP A 100 4.15 10.22 29.22
N LEU A 101 3.83 9.49 28.15
CA LEU A 101 4.16 9.90 26.78
C LEU A 101 3.34 11.13 26.35
N VAL A 102 2.11 11.26 26.83
CA VAL A 102 1.27 12.44 26.58
C VAL A 102 1.85 13.68 27.29
N GLN A 103 2.34 13.53 28.51
CA GLN A 103 3.03 14.61 29.22
C GLN A 103 4.33 15.01 28.52
N GLN A 104 5.13 14.03 28.07
CA GLN A 104 6.34 14.32 27.28
C GLN A 104 6.00 15.01 25.96
N ALA A 105 4.95 14.57 25.26
CA ALA A 105 4.47 15.23 24.05
C ALA A 105 4.05 16.69 24.34
N HIS A 106 3.47 16.94 25.51
CA HIS A 106 3.10 18.26 25.98
C HIS A 106 4.31 19.17 26.17
N GLU A 107 5.35 18.68 26.84
CA GLU A 107 6.61 19.39 27.08
C GLU A 107 7.32 19.72 25.76
N ILE A 108 7.42 18.75 24.86
CA ILE A 108 8.04 18.94 23.54
C ILE A 108 7.31 20.01 22.75
N TYR A 109 5.98 19.96 22.64
CA TYR A 109 5.28 20.97 21.87
C TYR A 109 5.39 22.36 22.54
N SER A 110 5.36 22.43 23.87
CA SER A 110 5.44 23.71 24.60
C SER A 110 6.78 24.39 24.34
N ASN A 111 7.88 23.62 24.33
CA ASN A 111 9.20 24.12 23.96
C ASN A 111 9.28 24.57 22.49
N ILE A 112 8.60 23.86 21.58
CA ILE A 112 8.52 24.26 20.16
C ILE A 112 7.79 25.59 20.01
N ILE A 113 6.63 25.75 20.66
CA ILE A 113 5.79 26.96 20.56
C ILE A 113 6.47 28.17 21.21
N ALA A 114 7.25 27.97 22.27
CA ALA A 114 8.02 29.04 22.92
C ALA A 114 9.14 29.61 22.02
N SER A 115 9.51 28.93 20.93
CA SER A 115 10.54 29.39 20.01
C SER A 115 10.03 30.52 19.11
N GLU A 116 10.66 31.69 19.19
CA GLU A 116 10.38 32.84 18.29
C GLU A 116 10.53 32.47 16.81
N ALA A 117 11.43 31.53 16.50
CA ALA A 117 11.66 31.06 15.14
C ALA A 117 10.43 30.35 14.54
N LEU A 118 9.62 29.68 15.37
CA LEU A 118 8.38 29.05 14.91
C LEU A 118 7.36 30.10 14.48
N PHE A 119 7.25 31.20 15.23
CA PHE A 119 6.29 32.27 14.96
C PHE A 119 6.50 32.91 13.58
N GLN A 120 7.75 32.94 13.09
CA GLN A 120 8.09 33.45 11.76
C GLN A 120 7.53 32.56 10.63
N ILE A 121 7.58 31.25 10.81
CA ILE A 121 7.25 30.26 9.77
C ILE A 121 5.84 29.67 9.91
N CYS A 122 5.19 29.81 11.06
CA CYS A 122 3.87 29.22 11.30
C CYS A 122 2.76 29.99 10.57
N HIS A 123 1.69 29.26 10.23
CA HIS A 123 0.43 29.87 9.83
C HIS A 123 -0.31 30.36 11.09
N GLN A 124 -0.72 31.63 11.09
CA GLN A 124 -1.36 32.26 12.25
C GLN A 124 -2.86 32.37 12.05
N GLN A 125 -3.61 32.05 13.10
CA GLN A 125 -5.05 32.27 13.21
C GLN A 125 -5.29 32.89 14.59
N ASP A 126 -5.95 34.05 14.64
CA ASP A 126 -6.20 34.80 15.89
C ASP A 126 -4.91 35.07 16.71
N ASP A 127 -3.84 35.52 16.04
CA ASP A 127 -2.50 35.79 16.59
C ASP A 127 -1.78 34.58 17.23
N GLN A 128 -2.30 33.37 17.05
CA GLN A 128 -1.68 32.13 17.51
C GLN A 128 -1.28 31.24 16.34
N CYS A 129 -0.15 30.53 16.46
CA CYS A 129 0.25 29.54 15.47
C CYS A 129 -0.73 28.36 15.45
N LEU A 130 -1.17 27.95 14.26
CA LEU A 130 -2.04 26.80 14.11
C LEU A 130 -1.25 25.50 14.33
N VAL A 131 -1.40 24.93 15.52
CA VAL A 131 -0.74 23.70 15.96
C VAL A 131 -1.79 22.74 16.52
N GLN A 132 -1.65 21.46 16.20
CA GLN A 132 -2.48 20.39 16.75
C GLN A 132 -1.60 19.50 17.62
N ALA A 133 -1.86 19.54 18.92
CA ALA A 133 -1.10 18.86 19.95
C ALA A 133 -2.04 18.50 21.12
N PRO A 134 -1.69 17.51 21.95
CA PRO A 134 -2.47 17.21 23.14
C PRO A 134 -2.43 18.39 24.13
N PRO A 135 -3.57 18.82 24.70
CA PRO A 135 -3.60 19.87 25.72
C PRO A 135 -2.97 19.39 27.03
N LEU A 136 -2.86 20.29 28.02
CA LEU A 136 -2.34 19.93 29.33
C LEU A 136 -3.42 19.17 30.11
N PHE A 137 -3.14 17.91 30.44
CA PHE A 137 -4.02 17.09 31.26
C PHE A 137 -3.50 17.02 32.69
N LYS A 138 -4.41 17.07 33.67
CA LYS A 138 -4.04 17.01 35.10
C LYS A 138 -3.65 15.59 35.53
N ASP A 139 -4.39 14.60 35.05
CA ASP A 139 -4.19 13.19 35.37
C ASP A 139 -4.67 12.29 34.21
N GLU A 140 -4.44 10.97 34.35
CA GLU A 140 -4.82 9.99 33.34
C GLU A 140 -6.34 9.93 33.10
N GLN A 141 -7.13 10.22 34.14
CA GLN A 141 -8.60 10.23 34.04
C GLN A 141 -9.09 11.43 33.24
N ASP A 142 -8.51 12.60 33.47
CA ASP A 142 -8.74 13.84 32.74
C ASP A 142 -8.39 13.68 31.26
N TRP A 143 -7.24 13.05 30.97
CA TRP A 143 -6.84 12.71 29.61
C TRP A 143 -7.87 11.84 28.89
N LYS A 144 -8.31 10.73 29.51
CA LYS A 144 -9.27 9.80 28.89
C LYS A 144 -10.63 10.45 28.65
N LYS A 145 -11.06 11.33 29.56
CA LYS A 145 -12.35 12.03 29.47
C LYS A 145 -12.38 13.08 28.36
N HIS A 146 -11.30 13.86 28.23
CA HIS A 146 -11.19 14.93 27.22
C HIS A 146 -10.73 14.42 25.85
N SER A 147 -10.19 13.20 25.78
CA SER A 147 -9.86 12.55 24.50
C SER A 147 -11.05 11.81 23.86
N SER A 148 -12.27 11.99 24.35
CA SER A 148 -13.49 11.44 23.75
C SER A 148 -13.90 12.23 22.51
N TYR A 149 -14.38 11.55 21.47
CA TYR A 149 -14.81 12.22 20.22
C TYR A 149 -16.16 12.94 20.36
N THR A 150 -16.93 12.67 21.42
CA THR A 150 -18.28 13.24 21.58
C THR A 150 -18.27 14.64 22.20
N ASN A 151 -17.17 15.03 22.86
CA ASN A 151 -17.06 16.27 23.63
C ASN A 151 -16.01 17.24 23.05
N VAL A 152 -15.89 17.32 21.72
CA VAL A 152 -14.90 18.20 21.08
C VAL A 152 -15.47 19.62 20.97
N GLN A 153 -14.86 20.57 21.67
CA GLN A 153 -15.20 21.99 21.49
C GLN A 153 -14.62 22.51 20.17
N LYS A 154 -15.27 23.50 19.56
CA LYS A 154 -14.94 24.02 18.21
C LYS A 154 -13.50 24.52 18.07
N TYR A 155 -12.82 24.85 19.17
CA TYR A 155 -11.47 25.41 19.21
C TYR A 155 -10.42 24.45 19.79
N GLU A 156 -10.82 23.23 20.18
CA GLU A 156 -9.92 22.23 20.72
C GLU A 156 -9.47 21.26 19.63
N SER A 157 -8.21 20.82 19.71
CA SER A 157 -7.66 19.83 18.79
C SER A 157 -8.43 18.53 18.90
N HIS A 158 -8.96 18.04 17.77
CA HIS A 158 -9.81 16.84 17.75
C HIS A 158 -8.96 15.58 18.04
N PRO A 159 -9.44 14.60 18.83
CA PRO A 159 -8.70 13.35 19.10
C PRO A 159 -8.19 12.63 17.84
N PHE A 160 -8.99 12.54 16.77
CA PHE A 160 -8.58 12.03 15.46
C PHE A 160 -7.41 12.77 14.79
N SER A 161 -7.14 14.03 15.14
CA SER A 161 -5.99 14.78 14.61
C SER A 161 -4.74 14.67 15.47
N ILE A 162 -4.88 14.24 16.73
CA ILE A 162 -3.77 14.11 17.71
C ILE A 162 -3.31 12.65 17.84
N TYR A 163 -4.21 11.67 17.75
CA TYR A 163 -3.90 10.28 18.05
C TYR A 163 -4.00 9.39 16.80
N ALA A 164 -2.92 8.66 16.50
CA ALA A 164 -2.88 7.69 15.42
C ALA A 164 -3.50 6.36 15.83
N ASN A 165 -4.29 5.76 14.93
CA ASN A 165 -5.00 4.49 15.13
C ASN A 165 -5.78 4.42 16.45
N ILE A 166 -6.47 5.51 16.78
CA ILE A 166 -7.29 5.61 17.98
C ILE A 166 -8.49 4.67 17.91
N SER A 167 -8.83 4.05 19.03
CA SER A 167 -10.04 3.26 19.19
C SER A 167 -10.84 3.76 20.39
N PHE A 168 -12.16 3.73 20.22
CA PHE A 168 -13.13 4.21 21.20
C PHE A 168 -14.05 3.09 21.64
N ASN A 169 -14.58 3.23 22.86
CA ASN A 169 -15.64 2.35 23.34
C ASN A 169 -16.99 2.71 22.70
N GLN A 170 -18.02 1.89 22.91
CA GLN A 170 -19.38 2.14 22.37
C GLN A 170 -19.99 3.48 22.83
N GLN A 171 -19.51 4.01 23.95
CA GLN A 171 -19.91 5.30 24.52
C GLN A 171 -19.12 6.50 23.95
N GLY A 172 -18.08 6.23 23.17
CA GLY A 172 -17.21 7.24 22.56
C GLY A 172 -15.96 7.61 23.35
N ASP A 173 -15.74 6.96 24.50
CA ASP A 173 -14.57 7.18 25.33
C ASP A 173 -13.30 6.55 24.75
N TYR A 174 -12.15 7.20 24.98
CA TYR A 174 -10.84 6.72 24.55
C TYR A 174 -10.51 5.35 25.16
N LEU A 175 -10.09 4.38 24.33
CA LEU A 175 -9.58 3.08 24.78
C LEU A 175 -8.06 2.96 24.62
N LYS A 176 -7.57 3.15 23.40
CA LYS A 176 -6.14 3.04 23.06
C LYS A 176 -5.84 3.80 21.78
N ALA A 177 -4.59 4.17 21.62
CA ALA A 177 -4.00 4.67 20.39
C ALA A 177 -2.53 4.23 20.31
N ASP A 178 -2.00 4.20 19.09
CA ASP A 178 -0.66 3.66 18.83
C ASP A 178 0.43 4.73 18.87
N ALA A 179 0.10 5.97 18.49
CA ALA A 179 1.03 7.09 18.49
C ALA A 179 0.35 8.45 18.74
N ILE A 180 1.12 9.39 19.26
CA ILE A 180 0.74 10.81 19.38
C ILE A 180 1.36 11.56 18.20
N LEU A 181 0.57 12.44 17.58
CA LEU A 181 0.96 13.28 16.46
C LEU A 181 0.94 14.74 16.91
N LEU A 182 2.08 15.41 16.77
CA LEU A 182 2.21 16.85 16.91
C LEU A 182 2.24 17.44 15.51
N SER A 183 1.18 18.11 15.07
CA SER A 183 1.08 18.65 13.71
C SER A 183 1.20 20.17 13.71
N PHE A 184 2.14 20.70 12.92
CA PHE A 184 2.43 22.12 12.80
C PHE A 184 2.11 22.60 11.38
N VAL A 185 1.24 23.60 11.26
CA VAL A 185 0.89 24.18 9.97
C VAL A 185 1.84 25.35 9.68
N LEU A 186 2.71 25.17 8.69
CA LEU A 186 3.75 26.13 8.32
C LEU A 186 3.42 26.82 6.99
N LYS A 187 3.90 28.05 6.81
CA LYS A 187 3.89 28.77 5.54
C LYS A 187 4.91 28.16 4.59
N GLN A 188 4.58 28.00 3.32
CA GLN A 188 5.52 27.50 2.32
C GLN A 188 6.43 28.65 1.85
N GLN A 189 7.56 28.84 2.54
CA GLN A 189 8.64 29.77 2.22
C GLN A 189 9.95 29.00 1.99
N PRO A 190 10.92 29.55 1.23
CA PRO A 190 12.18 28.85 0.95
C PRO A 190 12.96 28.50 2.24
N ASP A 191 12.88 29.36 3.25
CA ASP A 191 13.62 29.21 4.50
C ASP A 191 12.90 28.33 5.54
N THR A 192 11.62 27.98 5.31
CA THR A 192 10.78 27.23 6.27
C THR A 192 11.43 25.91 6.67
N PHE A 193 11.98 25.17 5.70
CA PHE A 193 12.59 23.87 5.96
C PHE A 193 13.87 23.98 6.80
N ILE A 194 14.68 25.01 6.55
CA ILE A 194 15.93 25.24 7.29
C ILE A 194 15.61 25.63 8.73
N ILE A 195 14.69 26.58 8.93
CA ILE A 195 14.27 27.03 10.26
C ILE A 195 13.65 25.87 11.04
N TRP A 196 12.79 25.07 10.39
CA TRP A 196 12.18 23.89 11.01
C TRP A 196 13.22 22.86 11.46
N ASN A 197 14.18 22.51 10.60
CA ASN A 197 15.22 21.56 10.95
C ASN A 197 16.08 22.05 12.12
N ASN A 198 16.40 23.35 12.17
CA ASN A 198 17.14 23.94 13.30
C ASN A 198 16.36 23.86 14.62
N ILE A 199 15.03 24.01 14.60
CA ILE A 199 14.18 23.84 15.79
C ILE A 199 14.21 22.37 16.24
N ILE A 200 14.03 21.45 15.30
CA ILE A 200 14.00 20.01 15.58
C ILE A 200 15.35 19.51 16.10
N GLU A 201 16.47 19.95 15.53
CA GLU A 201 17.80 19.56 15.98
C GLU A 201 18.07 20.00 17.44
N LYS A 202 17.64 21.21 17.82
CA LYS A 202 17.75 21.67 19.22
C LYS A 202 16.96 20.80 20.18
N ILE A 203 15.75 20.41 19.79
CA ILE A 203 14.88 19.57 20.64
C ILE A 203 15.41 18.14 20.70
N GLN A 204 16.00 17.64 19.61
CA GLN A 204 16.65 16.33 19.60
C GLN A 204 17.77 16.26 20.64
N GLN A 205 18.55 17.34 20.75
CA GLN A 205 19.62 17.46 21.74
C GLN A 205 19.08 17.61 23.18
N GLU A 206 18.00 18.37 23.37
CA GLU A 206 17.43 18.64 24.69
C GLU A 206 16.71 17.42 25.30
N PHE A 207 15.96 16.67 24.49
CA PHE A 207 15.12 15.56 24.95
C PHE A 207 15.72 14.16 24.66
N ASP A 208 16.96 14.08 24.17
CA ASP A 208 17.63 12.83 23.75
C ASP A 208 16.73 11.94 22.87
N MET A 209 16.12 12.56 21.85
CA MET A 209 15.11 11.88 21.04
C MET A 209 15.76 10.82 20.14
N VAL A 210 15.23 9.59 20.17
CA VAL A 210 15.75 8.48 19.35
C VAL A 210 14.90 8.27 18.10
N HIS A 211 15.55 8.33 16.93
CA HIS A 211 14.89 8.18 15.63
C HIS A 211 14.78 6.70 15.23
N VAL A 212 13.55 6.18 15.08
CA VAL A 212 13.29 4.74 14.78
C VAL A 212 14.07 4.24 13.56
N GLN A 213 14.14 5.06 12.52
CA GLN A 213 14.71 4.66 11.23
C GLN A 213 16.25 4.76 11.16
N GLN A 214 16.87 5.66 11.93
CA GLN A 214 18.31 5.93 11.86
C GLN A 214 19.08 5.14 12.93
N GLU A 215 18.46 4.90 14.10
CA GLU A 215 19.09 4.21 15.23
C GLU A 215 18.25 3.01 15.73
N PRO A 216 17.99 1.96 14.91
CA PRO A 216 17.15 0.83 15.31
C PRO A 216 17.74 0.03 16.49
N TRP A 217 19.03 0.19 16.77
CA TRP A 217 19.77 -0.52 17.82
C TRP A 217 19.65 0.16 19.19
N ARG A 218 19.28 1.44 19.24
CA ARG A 218 19.21 2.22 20.48
C ARG A 218 17.85 1.98 21.12
N LYS A 219 17.86 1.28 22.27
CA LYS A 219 16.65 1.03 23.06
C LYS A 219 16.27 2.29 23.81
N SER A 220 15.20 2.94 23.36
CA SER A 220 14.58 4.06 24.05
C SER A 220 13.20 3.66 24.53
N HIS A 221 12.72 4.32 25.58
CA HIS A 221 11.36 4.15 26.06
C HIS A 221 10.33 4.73 25.07
N TRP A 222 10.74 5.63 24.17
CA TRP A 222 9.88 6.26 23.18
C TRP A 222 10.71 6.71 21.97
N TYR A 223 10.04 6.86 20.84
CA TYR A 223 10.70 7.18 19.59
C TYR A 223 9.94 8.29 18.85
N TYR A 224 10.70 9.07 18.09
CA TYR A 224 10.15 10.10 17.22
C TYR A 224 10.38 9.79 15.74
N ASN A 225 9.50 10.31 14.89
CA ASN A 225 9.67 10.35 13.44
C ASN A 225 9.07 11.65 12.90
N THR A 226 9.77 12.34 12.01
CA THR A 226 9.24 13.53 11.34
C THR A 226 8.55 13.15 10.03
N LEU A 227 7.41 13.76 9.74
CA LEU A 227 6.62 13.56 8.54
C LEU A 227 6.47 14.90 7.83
N ASP A 228 7.01 14.99 6.62
CA ASP A 228 6.81 16.12 5.72
C ASP A 228 5.59 15.84 4.84
N THR A 229 4.48 16.55 5.10
CA THR A 229 3.22 16.37 4.36
C THR A 229 2.89 17.63 3.57
N PRO A 230 3.30 17.68 2.28
CA PRO A 230 2.96 18.81 1.45
C PRO A 230 1.45 18.86 1.19
N SER A 231 0.86 20.04 1.35
CA SER A 231 -0.58 20.32 1.20
C SER A 231 -1.17 19.98 -0.18
N TYR A 232 -0.32 19.89 -1.21
CA TYR A 232 -0.72 19.79 -2.61
C TYR A 232 -0.83 18.35 -3.14
N ILE A 233 -0.68 17.31 -2.31
CA ILE A 233 -0.75 15.95 -2.83
C ILE A 233 -2.20 15.59 -3.20
N LEU A 234 -2.48 15.50 -4.51
CA LEU A 234 -3.74 15.04 -5.12
C LEU A 234 -4.31 13.74 -4.52
N GLN A 235 -3.44 12.88 -3.98
CA GLN A 235 -3.79 11.60 -3.34
C GLN A 235 -4.74 11.79 -2.14
N TYR A 236 -4.71 12.95 -1.50
CA TYR A 236 -5.56 13.28 -0.36
C TYR A 236 -6.94 13.80 -0.76
N LYS A 237 -7.11 14.30 -2.00
CA LYS A 237 -8.40 14.79 -2.52
C LYS A 237 -9.20 13.69 -3.24
N PHE A 238 -8.52 12.67 -3.77
CA PHE A 238 -9.15 11.56 -4.49
C PHE A 238 -8.90 10.22 -3.78
N LYS A 239 -9.69 9.95 -2.73
CA LYS A 239 -9.80 8.59 -2.17
C LYS A 239 -10.91 7.83 -2.92
N LEU A 240 -10.53 6.95 -3.85
CA LEU A 240 -11.49 6.06 -4.55
C LEU A 240 -12.04 4.95 -3.64
N PHE A 241 -11.27 4.52 -2.65
CA PHE A 241 -11.66 3.52 -1.66
C PHE A 241 -11.60 4.11 -0.26
N PRO A 242 -12.46 3.67 0.68
CA PRO A 242 -12.43 4.09 2.08
C PRO A 242 -11.20 3.54 2.85
N TYR A 243 -10.35 2.77 2.17
CA TYR A 243 -9.12 2.20 2.71
C TYR A 243 -7.91 2.97 2.15
N ASP A 244 -6.94 3.25 3.02
CA ASP A 244 -5.73 4.03 2.69
C ASP A 244 -4.73 3.19 1.88
N VAL A 245 -5.09 2.97 0.62
CA VAL A 245 -4.29 2.27 -0.39
C VAL A 245 -3.50 3.31 -1.18
N SER A 246 -2.19 3.08 -1.37
CA SER A 246 -1.34 3.98 -2.16
C SER A 246 -1.95 4.23 -3.54
N SER A 247 -1.89 5.47 -4.04
CA SER A 247 -2.41 5.86 -5.36
C SER A 247 -1.92 4.93 -6.49
N ARG A 248 -0.67 4.46 -6.39
CA ARG A 248 -0.09 3.48 -7.34
C ARG A 248 -0.80 2.14 -7.32
N VAL A 249 -1.16 1.65 -6.13
CA VAL A 249 -1.89 0.38 -5.95
C VAL A 249 -3.34 0.55 -6.42
N GLN A 250 -3.97 1.69 -6.15
CA GLN A 250 -5.33 1.98 -6.66
C GLN A 250 -5.37 1.98 -8.19
N LEU A 251 -4.41 2.65 -8.85
CA LEU A 251 -4.29 2.63 -10.31
C LEU A 251 -4.05 1.21 -10.85
N LEU A 252 -3.26 0.39 -10.16
CA LEU A 252 -3.05 -1.00 -10.54
C LEU A 252 -4.32 -1.83 -10.41
N VAL A 253 -5.09 -1.68 -9.33
CA VAL A 253 -6.39 -2.37 -9.17
C VAL A 253 -7.32 -2.01 -10.32
N ILE A 254 -7.43 -0.72 -10.66
CA ILE A 254 -8.24 -0.25 -11.80
C ILE A 254 -7.73 -0.86 -13.11
N ALA A 255 -6.42 -0.85 -13.35
CA ALA A 255 -5.82 -1.44 -14.54
C ALA A 255 -6.14 -2.94 -14.66
N TYR A 256 -6.06 -3.69 -13.56
CA TYR A 256 -6.41 -5.12 -13.53
C TYR A 256 -7.91 -5.37 -13.77
N ILE A 257 -8.78 -4.50 -13.26
CA ILE A 257 -10.22 -4.56 -13.56
C ILE A 257 -10.46 -4.36 -15.06
N VAL A 258 -9.80 -3.36 -15.68
CA VAL A 258 -9.90 -3.10 -17.12
C VAL A 258 -9.39 -4.30 -17.94
N ILE A 259 -8.23 -4.86 -17.58
CA ILE A 259 -7.67 -6.06 -18.23
C ILE A 259 -8.63 -7.24 -18.09
N PHE A 260 -9.20 -7.48 -16.91
CA PHE A 260 -10.18 -8.54 -16.68
C PHE A 260 -11.39 -8.41 -17.61
N TYR A 261 -11.97 -7.21 -17.73
CA TYR A 261 -13.08 -6.97 -18.64
C TYR A 261 -12.67 -7.15 -20.11
N PHE A 262 -11.51 -6.63 -20.51
CA PHE A 262 -11.01 -6.75 -21.87
C PHE A 262 -10.83 -8.23 -22.28
N VAL A 263 -10.16 -9.03 -21.43
CA VAL A 263 -9.97 -10.46 -21.65
C VAL A 263 -11.32 -11.19 -21.68
N SER A 264 -12.20 -10.90 -20.73
CA SER A 264 -13.52 -11.54 -20.66
C SER A 264 -14.37 -11.26 -21.90
N ILE A 265 -14.36 -10.02 -22.42
CA ILE A 265 -15.08 -9.62 -23.63
C ILE A 265 -14.46 -10.26 -24.89
N ALA A 266 -13.13 -10.31 -24.97
CA ALA A 266 -12.44 -10.92 -26.11
C ALA A 266 -12.86 -12.40 -26.27
N PHE A 267 -12.98 -13.13 -25.17
CA PHE A 267 -13.38 -14.54 -25.18
C PHE A 267 -14.89 -14.76 -25.21
N SER A 268 -15.72 -13.84 -24.69
CA SER A 268 -17.17 -13.98 -24.74
C SER A 268 -17.75 -13.87 -26.15
N ARG A 269 -17.01 -13.26 -27.09
CA ARG A 269 -17.39 -13.23 -28.51
C ARG A 269 -17.26 -14.60 -29.19
N SER A 270 -16.49 -15.52 -28.63
CA SER A 270 -16.39 -16.88 -29.13
C SER A 270 -17.52 -17.73 -28.55
N ASN A 271 -18.51 -18.10 -29.37
CA ASN A 271 -19.66 -18.94 -28.99
C ASN A 271 -19.26 -20.33 -28.43
N LEU A 272 -17.98 -20.69 -28.50
CA LEU A 272 -17.42 -21.95 -28.02
C LEU A 272 -17.05 -21.93 -26.53
N ILE A 273 -16.93 -20.75 -25.90
CA ILE A 273 -16.58 -20.62 -24.48
C ILE A 273 -17.87 -20.35 -23.67
N LYS A 274 -18.28 -21.33 -22.86
CA LYS A 274 -19.51 -21.24 -22.04
C LYS A 274 -19.45 -20.16 -20.94
N SER A 275 -18.25 -19.73 -20.52
CA SER A 275 -18.09 -18.72 -19.47
C SER A 275 -16.84 -17.86 -19.67
N GLY A 276 -16.96 -16.79 -20.47
CA GLY A 276 -15.87 -15.84 -20.71
C GLY A 276 -15.32 -15.17 -19.44
N TYR A 277 -16.19 -14.90 -18.45
CA TYR A 277 -15.79 -14.27 -17.19
C TYR A 277 -14.94 -15.16 -16.29
N THR A 278 -15.24 -16.46 -16.17
CA THR A 278 -14.40 -17.37 -15.36
C THR A 278 -13.03 -17.55 -16.00
N PHE A 279 -12.99 -17.55 -17.33
CA PHE A 279 -11.74 -17.63 -18.08
C PHE A 279 -10.89 -16.36 -17.88
N GLY A 280 -11.50 -15.18 -17.99
CA GLY A 280 -10.82 -13.91 -17.71
C GLY A 280 -10.28 -13.83 -16.28
N LEU A 281 -11.06 -14.30 -15.30
CA LEU A 281 -10.62 -14.34 -13.90
C LEU A 281 -9.42 -15.28 -13.73
N ALA A 282 -9.48 -16.47 -14.34
CA ALA A 282 -8.39 -17.44 -14.29
C ALA A 282 -7.10 -16.90 -14.94
N ALA A 283 -7.21 -16.19 -16.07
CA ALA A 283 -6.07 -15.61 -16.77
C ALA A 283 -5.38 -14.51 -15.94
N VAL A 284 -6.17 -13.60 -15.35
CA VAL A 284 -5.65 -12.54 -14.47
C VAL A 284 -5.03 -13.14 -13.20
N PHE A 285 -5.71 -14.11 -12.58
CA PHE A 285 -5.19 -14.81 -11.40
C PHE A 285 -3.87 -15.51 -11.70
N LEU A 286 -3.77 -16.23 -12.83
CA LEU A 286 -2.56 -16.92 -13.25
C LEU A 286 -1.40 -15.93 -13.43
N SER A 287 -1.65 -14.77 -14.02
CA SER A 287 -0.61 -13.77 -14.21
C SER A 287 -0.06 -13.22 -12.89
N ILE A 288 -0.94 -12.90 -11.95
CA ILE A 288 -0.56 -12.44 -10.60
C ILE A 288 0.19 -13.55 -9.85
N ALA A 289 -0.28 -14.80 -9.97
CA ALA A 289 0.38 -15.96 -9.38
C ALA A 289 1.79 -16.17 -9.94
N CYS A 290 1.99 -16.06 -11.26
CA CYS A 290 3.30 -16.16 -11.90
C CYS A 290 4.27 -15.08 -11.40
N PHE A 291 3.80 -13.83 -11.30
CA PHE A 291 4.64 -12.74 -10.79
C PHE A 291 5.05 -12.97 -9.31
N THR A 292 4.07 -13.24 -8.44
CA THR A 292 4.32 -13.40 -7.00
C THR A 292 5.16 -14.64 -6.67
N THR A 293 4.98 -15.74 -7.40
CA THR A 293 5.82 -16.94 -7.24
C THR A 293 7.25 -16.70 -7.68
N THR A 294 7.46 -16.05 -8.83
CA THR A 294 8.79 -15.70 -9.33
C THR A 294 9.52 -14.80 -8.34
N TRP A 295 8.83 -13.79 -7.83
CA TRP A 295 9.37 -12.90 -6.79
C TRP A 295 9.74 -13.68 -5.52
N GLY A 296 8.90 -14.62 -5.09
CA GLY A 296 9.18 -15.44 -3.90
C GLY A 296 10.33 -16.42 -4.07
N ILE A 297 10.56 -16.92 -5.28
CA ILE A 297 11.74 -17.73 -5.61
C ILE A 297 13.00 -16.86 -5.53
N PHE A 298 12.99 -15.66 -6.13
CA PHE A 298 14.12 -14.74 -6.06
C PHE A 298 14.44 -14.30 -4.63
N ASP A 299 13.42 -14.04 -3.81
CA ASP A 299 13.59 -13.70 -2.40
C ASP A 299 14.26 -14.83 -1.63
N LYS A 300 13.87 -16.09 -1.87
CA LYS A 300 14.52 -17.27 -1.26
C LYS A 300 15.96 -17.49 -1.73
N LEU A 301 16.27 -17.09 -2.96
CA LEU A 301 17.63 -17.15 -3.50
C LEU A 301 18.50 -15.96 -3.06
N GLY A 302 17.95 -15.00 -2.32
CA GLY A 302 18.66 -13.81 -1.85
C GLY A 302 18.97 -12.81 -2.96
N ILE A 303 18.26 -12.86 -4.09
CA ILE A 303 18.47 -11.96 -5.23
C ILE A 303 17.61 -10.71 -5.05
N THR A 304 18.24 -9.55 -4.90
CA THR A 304 17.55 -8.26 -4.74
C THR A 304 17.41 -7.55 -6.08
N LEU A 305 16.18 -7.33 -6.53
CA LEU A 305 15.84 -6.52 -7.72
C LEU A 305 15.64 -5.06 -7.30
N ASN A 306 16.74 -4.32 -7.10
CA ASN A 306 16.69 -2.94 -6.60
C ASN A 306 16.59 -1.88 -7.72
N ASP A 307 17.14 -2.17 -8.90
CA ASP A 307 17.31 -1.15 -9.95
C ASP A 307 16.13 -1.07 -10.93
N VAL A 308 15.27 -2.09 -10.97
CA VAL A 308 14.12 -2.15 -11.87
C VAL A 308 12.84 -1.90 -11.09
N SER A 309 12.05 -0.91 -11.53
CA SER A 309 10.76 -0.65 -10.90
C SER A 309 9.85 -1.88 -10.99
N TRP A 310 9.34 -2.33 -9.85
CA TRP A 310 8.43 -3.47 -9.75
C TRP A 310 7.18 -3.39 -10.65
N PRO A 311 6.58 -2.21 -10.96
CA PRO A 311 5.41 -2.14 -11.84
C PRO A 311 5.74 -2.50 -13.29
N LEU A 312 6.96 -2.19 -13.76
CA LEU A 312 7.41 -2.56 -15.10
C LEU A 312 7.57 -4.08 -15.21
N LEU A 313 8.17 -4.72 -14.21
CA LEU A 313 8.31 -6.18 -14.15
C LEU A 313 6.95 -6.86 -14.14
N LEU A 314 6.01 -6.33 -13.36
CA LEU A 314 4.64 -6.80 -13.32
C LEU A 314 4.00 -6.69 -14.70
N LEU A 315 4.10 -5.54 -15.37
CA LEU A 315 3.53 -5.32 -16.71
C LEU A 315 4.08 -6.31 -17.74
N THR A 316 5.39 -6.51 -17.79
CA THR A 316 6.04 -7.45 -18.73
C THR A 316 5.54 -8.87 -18.54
N VAL A 317 5.44 -9.34 -17.28
CA VAL A 317 4.92 -10.67 -16.96
C VAL A 317 3.43 -10.79 -17.35
N ASN A 318 2.63 -9.74 -17.14
CA ASN A 318 1.23 -9.75 -17.55
C ASN A 318 1.06 -9.87 -19.07
N ILE A 319 1.79 -9.07 -19.84
CA ILE A 319 1.69 -9.10 -21.31
C ILE A 319 2.08 -10.48 -21.84
N ALA A 320 3.24 -11.01 -21.42
CA ALA A 320 3.72 -12.31 -21.86
C ALA A 320 2.78 -13.45 -21.42
N CYS A 321 2.23 -13.39 -20.20
CA CYS A 321 1.29 -14.40 -19.71
C CYS A 321 -0.03 -14.37 -20.51
N LEU A 322 -0.60 -13.18 -20.71
CA LEU A 322 -1.86 -13.04 -21.43
C LEU A 322 -1.71 -13.45 -22.89
N GLU A 323 -0.63 -13.05 -23.57
CA GLU A 323 -0.35 -13.45 -24.95
C GLU A 323 -0.33 -14.98 -25.10
N ASN A 324 0.38 -15.68 -24.22
CA ASN A 324 0.43 -17.14 -24.25
C ASN A 324 -0.93 -17.79 -23.96
N VAL A 325 -1.71 -17.21 -23.03
CA VAL A 325 -3.08 -17.68 -22.76
C VAL A 325 -3.98 -17.48 -23.99
N PHE A 326 -3.88 -16.33 -24.67
CA PHE A 326 -4.63 -16.06 -25.90
C PHE A 326 -4.27 -17.02 -27.03
N LEU A 327 -2.97 -17.19 -27.31
CA LEU A 327 -2.48 -18.09 -28.36
C LEU A 327 -2.91 -19.54 -28.11
N LEU A 328 -2.70 -20.04 -26.88
CA LEU A 328 -3.09 -21.40 -26.52
C LEU A 328 -4.60 -21.61 -26.62
N THR A 329 -5.39 -20.64 -26.17
CA THR A 329 -6.86 -20.76 -26.19
C THR A 329 -7.38 -20.76 -27.61
N ASN A 330 -6.87 -19.89 -28.48
CA ASN A 330 -7.25 -19.88 -29.90
C ASN A 330 -6.84 -21.18 -30.59
N ALA A 331 -5.62 -21.69 -30.35
CA ALA A 331 -5.17 -22.97 -30.88
C ALA A 331 -6.07 -24.15 -30.45
N VAL A 332 -6.54 -24.15 -29.20
CA VAL A 332 -7.48 -25.17 -28.69
C VAL A 332 -8.88 -25.00 -29.28
N LEU A 333 -9.35 -23.76 -29.49
CA LEU A 333 -10.64 -23.50 -30.10
C LEU A 333 -10.67 -23.93 -31.57
N ASP A 334 -9.60 -23.68 -32.31
CA ASP A 334 -9.44 -24.00 -33.74
C ASP A 334 -9.23 -25.50 -34.02
N ALA A 335 -8.86 -26.29 -32.99
CA ALA A 335 -8.62 -27.73 -33.12
C ALA A 335 -9.87 -28.60 -33.41
N GLY A 336 -11.05 -28.00 -33.61
CA GLY A 336 -12.29 -28.67 -34.08
C GLY A 336 -13.46 -28.66 -33.09
N CYS A 337 -14.70 -28.68 -33.60
CA CYS A 337 -15.92 -28.53 -32.78
C CYS A 337 -16.42 -29.82 -32.10
N ASP A 338 -16.22 -30.99 -32.70
CA ASP A 338 -16.91 -32.23 -32.28
C ASP A 338 -16.02 -33.29 -31.60
N MET A 339 -14.85 -32.88 -31.11
CA MET A 339 -13.91 -33.81 -30.47
C MET A 339 -14.12 -33.89 -28.95
N ILE A 340 -13.82 -35.06 -28.36
CA ILE A 340 -13.74 -35.23 -26.90
C ILE A 340 -12.76 -34.18 -26.33
N VAL A 341 -13.13 -33.52 -25.23
CA VAL A 341 -12.37 -32.40 -24.63
C VAL A 341 -10.88 -32.70 -24.46
N LYS A 342 -10.53 -33.93 -24.06
CA LYS A 342 -9.13 -34.36 -23.91
C LYS A 342 -8.36 -34.31 -25.23
N GLU A 343 -8.98 -34.76 -26.30
CA GLU A 343 -8.39 -34.79 -27.64
C GLU A 343 -8.24 -33.37 -28.20
N LYS A 344 -9.24 -32.52 -27.94
CA LYS A 344 -9.22 -31.11 -28.34
C LYS A 344 -8.07 -30.34 -27.66
N ILE A 345 -7.88 -30.51 -26.36
CA ILE A 345 -6.76 -29.90 -25.60
C ILE A 345 -5.41 -30.40 -26.12
N SER A 346 -5.29 -31.70 -26.38
CA SER A 346 -4.03 -32.33 -26.83
C SER A 346 -3.62 -31.88 -28.22
N ARG A 347 -4.59 -31.72 -29.13
CA ARG A 347 -4.36 -31.17 -30.48
C ARG A 347 -4.07 -29.67 -30.44
N GLY A 348 -4.76 -28.90 -29.60
CA GLY A 348 -4.46 -27.49 -29.41
C GLY A 348 -3.05 -27.21 -28.86
N LEU A 349 -2.57 -28.07 -27.94
CA LEU A 349 -1.18 -28.02 -27.45
C LEU A 349 -0.16 -28.40 -28.53
N CYS A 350 -0.53 -29.31 -29.43
CA CYS A 350 0.29 -29.72 -30.57
C CYS A 350 0.43 -28.56 -31.59
N THR A 351 -0.68 -27.88 -31.91
CA THR A 351 -0.70 -26.76 -32.87
C THR A 351 -0.15 -25.45 -32.32
N TYR A 352 -0.11 -25.26 -30.99
CA TYR A 352 0.54 -24.10 -30.37
C TYR A 352 2.08 -24.09 -30.56
N ILE A 353 2.68 -25.25 -30.83
CA ILE A 353 4.15 -25.43 -30.87
C ILE A 353 4.68 -25.52 -32.30
N GLU A 354 3.80 -25.81 -33.27
CA GLU A 354 4.06 -25.71 -34.70
C GLU A 354 3.94 -24.26 -35.18
#